data_AF-A0A1A8M0G4-F1
#
_entry.id   AF-A0A1A8M0G4-F1
#
_cell.length_a   1.000
_cell.length_b   1.000
_cell.length_c   1.000
_cell.angle_alpha   90.00
_cell.angle_beta   90.00
_cell.angle_gamma   90.00
#
_symmetry.space_group_name_H-M   'P 1'
#
loop_
_entity.id
_entity.type
_entity.pdbx_description
1 polymer ?
#
loop_
_entity_poly.entity_id
_entity_poly.type
_entity_poly.pdbx_seq_one_letter_code
_entity_poly.pdbx_strand_id
1 'polypeptide(L)'
;ERAPFIPQEHTLWLPWGRFFVMDTIVMRHEENDIPSCDLSSFSRPVPVVSPAPLTAFAGSCSERGTVVPEIQSLQEEVPIPGSDMKLSYLSSRTAGYKSILRVTLTHSTIPFNLM
;
A
#
# COMPACT_ATOMS: atom_id res chain seq x y z
N GLU A 1 20.97 3.11 -23.23
CA GLU A 1 22.03 2.26 -23.83
C GLU A 1 23.15 2.08 -22.81
N ARG A 2 23.59 0.83 -22.58
CA ARG A 2 24.68 0.53 -21.65
C ARG A 2 25.46 -0.68 -22.16
N ALA A 3 26.65 -0.46 -22.71
CA ALA A 3 27.56 -1.56 -23.03
C ALA A 3 27.94 -2.31 -21.74
N PRO A 4 28.06 -3.65 -21.75
CA PRO A 4 27.98 -4.59 -22.88
C PRO A 4 26.58 -5.20 -23.14
N PHE A 5 25.49 -4.58 -22.67
CA PHE A 5 24.14 -5.12 -22.76
C PHE A 5 23.42 -4.71 -24.05
N ILE A 6 22.51 -5.56 -24.53
CA ILE A 6 21.67 -5.28 -25.69
C ILE A 6 20.68 -4.14 -25.35
N PRO A 7 20.50 -3.13 -26.22
CA PRO A 7 19.52 -2.08 -25.98
C PRO A 7 18.09 -2.64 -25.97
N GLN A 8 17.29 -2.21 -24.98
CA GLN A 8 15.89 -2.62 -24.80
C GLN A 8 15.00 -1.39 -24.83
N GLU A 9 13.87 -1.47 -25.54
CA GLU A 9 12.85 -0.44 -25.58
C GLU A 9 11.57 -0.95 -24.90
N HIS A 10 10.96 -0.12 -24.05
CA HIS A 10 9.74 -0.45 -23.33
C HIS A 10 8.69 0.63 -23.56
N THR A 11 7.51 0.24 -24.02
CA THR A 11 6.36 1.13 -24.14
C THR A 11 5.55 1.06 -22.84
N LEU A 12 5.28 2.21 -22.22
CA LEU A 12 4.60 2.31 -20.93
C LEU A 12 3.29 3.09 -21.04
N TRP A 13 2.30 2.71 -20.24
CA TRP A 13 1.05 3.45 -20.09
C TRP A 13 1.13 4.38 -18.88
N LEU A 14 1.13 5.70 -19.12
CA LEU A 14 1.28 6.70 -18.06
C LEU A 14 -0.08 7.20 -17.54
N PRO A 15 -0.30 7.19 -16.21
CA PRO A 15 -1.49 7.76 -15.61
C PRO A 15 -1.41 9.28 -15.50
N TRP A 16 -2.56 9.95 -15.53
CA TRP A 16 -2.65 11.40 -15.35
C TRP A 16 -2.57 11.80 -13.87
N GLY A 17 -1.67 12.74 -13.55
CA GLY A 17 -1.59 13.34 -12.21
C GLY A 17 -1.22 12.37 -11.09
N ARG A 18 -0.52 11.27 -11.40
CA ARG A 18 -0.10 10.26 -10.41
C ARG A 18 1.38 9.95 -10.54
N PHE A 19 2.00 9.58 -9.42
CA PHE A 19 3.35 9.04 -9.42
C PHE A 19 3.33 7.60 -9.98
N PHE A 20 4.21 7.31 -10.93
CA PHE A 20 4.31 6.01 -11.58
C PHE A 20 5.60 5.30 -11.17
N VAL A 21 5.50 4.04 -10.75
CA VAL A 21 6.63 3.17 -10.41
C VAL A 21 6.83 2.21 -11.59
N MET A 22 7.99 2.30 -12.25
CA MET A 22 8.34 1.42 -13.36
C MET A 22 8.82 0.04 -12.85
N ASP A 23 8.50 -1.01 -13.60
CA ASP A 23 9.03 -2.34 -13.34
C ASP A 23 10.56 -2.37 -13.46
N THR A 24 11.18 -3.28 -12.72
CA THR A 24 12.63 -3.43 -12.73
C THR A 24 13.09 -3.99 -14.08
N ILE A 25 13.97 -3.27 -14.77
CA ILE A 25 14.54 -3.72 -16.04
C ILE A 25 15.76 -4.60 -15.78
N VAL A 26 15.73 -5.83 -16.30
CA VAL A 26 16.85 -6.76 -16.24
C VAL A 26 17.58 -6.76 -17.58
N MET A 27 18.77 -6.16 -17.60
CA MET A 27 19.64 -6.13 -18.79
C MET A 27 20.28 -7.50 -19.04
N ARG A 28 20.40 -7.89 -20.30
CA ARG A 28 20.97 -9.18 -20.73
C ARG A 28 21.98 -8.99 -21.85
N HIS A 29 22.92 -9.94 -21.93
CA HIS A 29 23.96 -9.98 -22.95
C HIS A 29 23.52 -10.75 -24.21
N GLU A 30 22.58 -11.68 -24.06
CA GLU A 30 22.07 -12.54 -25.12
C GLU A 30 20.55 -12.38 -25.21
N GLU A 31 20.03 -12.56 -26.42
CA GLU A 31 18.59 -12.56 -26.69
C GLU A 31 17.98 -13.83 -26.10
N ASN A 32 16.89 -13.68 -25.34
CA ASN A 32 16.36 -14.76 -24.53
C ASN A 32 15.23 -15.46 -25.29
N ASP A 33 15.53 -16.61 -25.88
CA ASP A 33 14.55 -17.46 -26.56
C ASP A 33 13.83 -18.32 -25.51
N ILE A 34 12.99 -17.68 -24.69
CA ILE A 34 12.23 -18.37 -23.65
C ILE A 34 11.22 -19.28 -24.37
N PRO A 35 11.27 -20.62 -24.20
CA PRO A 35 10.28 -21.49 -24.80
C PRO A 35 8.89 -21.10 -24.28
N SER A 36 7.94 -20.93 -25.19
CA SER A 36 6.56 -20.60 -24.84
C SER A 36 5.98 -21.71 -23.97
N CYS A 37 5.90 -21.46 -22.66
CA CYS A 37 5.16 -22.33 -21.76
C CYS A 37 3.68 -21.94 -21.85
N ASP A 38 2.85 -22.85 -22.37
CA ASP A 38 1.40 -22.65 -22.37
C ASP A 38 0.83 -23.00 -20.98
N LEU A 39 0.58 -21.96 -20.19
CA LEU A 39 -0.02 -22.06 -18.86
C LEU A 39 -1.55 -22.08 -18.98
N SER A 40 -2.09 -23.17 -19.52
CA SER A 40 -3.53 -23.39 -19.58
C SER A 40 -4.07 -24.00 -18.28
N SER A 41 -5.29 -23.64 -17.87
CA SER A 41 -6.00 -24.16 -16.68
C SER A 41 -5.38 -23.91 -15.29
N PHE A 42 -4.32 -23.10 -15.19
CA PHE A 42 -3.77 -22.68 -13.90
C PHE A 42 -4.71 -21.71 -13.18
N SER A 43 -4.84 -21.88 -11.87
CA SER A 43 -5.57 -20.94 -11.01
C SER A 43 -4.88 -19.58 -11.01
N ARG A 44 -5.62 -18.53 -11.36
CA ARG A 44 -5.12 -17.16 -11.27
C ARG A 44 -5.07 -16.70 -9.81
N PRO A 45 -4.07 -15.91 -9.40
CA PRO A 45 -4.04 -15.33 -8.07
C PRO A 45 -5.21 -14.35 -7.90
N VAL A 46 -5.95 -14.49 -6.81
CA VAL A 46 -7.03 -13.57 -6.42
C VAL A 46 -6.66 -12.99 -5.05
N PRO A 47 -5.86 -11.91 -5.02
CA PRO A 47 -5.41 -11.34 -3.76
C PRO A 47 -6.54 -10.57 -3.07
N VAL A 48 -6.63 -10.69 -1.75
CA VAL A 48 -7.48 -9.83 -0.92
C VAL A 48 -6.61 -8.70 -0.37
N VAL A 49 -6.94 -7.46 -0.75
CA VAL A 49 -6.21 -6.27 -0.33
C VAL A 49 -7.05 -5.49 0.69
N SER A 50 -6.53 -5.36 1.91
CA SER A 50 -7.19 -4.68 3.02
C SER A 50 -6.32 -3.51 3.51
N PRO A 51 -6.64 -2.27 3.12
CA PRO A 51 -5.97 -1.10 3.68
C PRO A 51 -6.38 -0.84 5.13
N ALA A 52 -5.54 -0.14 5.88
CA ALA A 52 -5.91 0.40 7.19
C ALA A 52 -7.12 1.37 7.06
N PRO A 53 -7.99 1.44 8.07
CA PRO A 53 -9.11 2.38 8.08
C PRO A 53 -8.64 3.83 7.97
N LEU A 54 -9.47 4.67 7.34
CA LEU A 54 -9.17 6.09 7.19
C LEU A 54 -9.21 6.80 8.54
N THR A 55 -8.22 7.65 8.78
CA THR A 55 -8.09 8.45 10.02
C THR A 55 -9.06 9.63 10.09
N ALA A 56 -9.83 9.88 9.03
CA ALA A 56 -10.78 11.00 8.93
C ALA A 56 -11.91 10.95 9.97
N PHE A 57 -12.21 9.77 10.52
CA PHE A 57 -13.27 9.59 11.52
C PHE A 57 -12.81 9.79 12.97
N ALA A 58 -11.52 10.09 13.17
CA ALA A 58 -10.97 10.36 14.50
C ALA A 58 -11.55 11.66 15.07
N GLY A 59 -12.41 11.56 16.08
CA GLY A 59 -12.82 12.71 16.90
C GLY A 59 -14.20 13.28 16.69
N SER A 60 -15.13 12.55 16.07
CA SER A 60 -16.52 13.01 15.92
C SER A 60 -17.36 12.92 17.21
N CYS A 61 -16.84 12.39 18.32
CA CYS A 61 -17.63 12.15 19.52
C CYS A 61 -16.86 12.49 20.79
N SER A 62 -17.20 13.62 21.42
CA SER A 62 -16.59 14.05 22.70
C SER A 62 -16.94 13.13 23.88
N GLU A 63 -18.01 12.33 23.76
CA GLU A 63 -18.44 11.39 24.80
C GLU A 63 -17.61 10.09 24.84
N ARG A 64 -16.83 9.79 23.78
CA ARG A 64 -16.09 8.52 23.66
C ARG A 64 -14.75 8.47 24.41
N GLY A 65 -14.41 9.51 25.18
CA GLY A 65 -13.12 9.59 25.88
C GLY A 65 -11.95 9.84 24.93
N THR A 66 -10.72 9.61 25.42
CA THR A 66 -9.49 9.98 24.70
C THR A 66 -8.99 8.90 23.73
N VAL A 67 -9.61 7.71 23.72
CA VAL A 67 -9.17 6.58 22.89
C VAL A 67 -10.14 6.39 21.73
N VAL A 68 -9.60 6.32 20.51
CA VAL A 68 -10.34 6.00 19.28
C VAL A 68 -10.04 4.54 18.89
N PRO A 69 -10.90 3.57 19.26
CA PRO A 69 -10.60 2.16 19.12
C PRO A 69 -10.49 1.70 17.67
N GLU A 70 -11.30 2.26 16.76
CA GLU A 70 -11.38 1.81 15.36
C GLU A 70 -10.06 1.98 14.60
N ILE A 71 -9.31 3.02 14.94
CA ILE A 71 -8.01 3.33 14.33
C ILE A 71 -6.86 3.20 15.33
N GLN A 72 -7.15 2.73 16.55
CA GLN A 72 -6.18 2.58 17.64
C GLN A 72 -5.36 3.86 17.87
N SER A 73 -6.02 5.02 17.89
CA SER A 73 -5.35 6.32 18.10
C SER A 73 -5.76 6.98 19.40
N LEU A 74 -4.88 7.84 19.91
CA LEU A 74 -5.12 8.68 21.07
C LEU A 74 -5.50 10.09 20.61
N GLN A 75 -6.57 10.63 21.17
CA GLN A 75 -7.01 12.01 21.02
C GLN A 75 -7.07 12.67 22.39
N GLU A 76 -6.26 13.72 22.58
CA GLU A 76 -6.21 14.49 23.82
C GLU A 76 -6.51 15.96 23.52
N GLU A 77 -7.21 16.63 24.44
CA GLU A 77 -7.56 18.04 24.33
C GLU A 77 -7.19 18.79 25.61
N VAL A 78 -6.49 19.91 25.47
CA VAL A 78 -6.11 20.79 26.58
C VAL A 78 -6.70 22.18 26.34
N PRO A 79 -7.59 22.69 27.21
CA PRO A 79 -8.16 24.03 27.05
C PRO A 79 -7.10 25.12 27.30
N ILE A 80 -7.16 26.20 26.53
CA ILE A 80 -6.26 27.35 26.70
C ILE A 80 -6.93 28.38 27.62
N PRO A 81 -6.35 28.70 28.79
CA PRO A 81 -6.97 29.63 29.74
C PRO A 81 -7.17 31.02 29.11
N GLY A 82 -8.34 31.61 29.32
CA GLY A 82 -8.69 32.93 28.79
C GLY A 82 -9.16 32.93 27.33
N SER A 83 -9.40 31.76 26.73
CA SER A 83 -9.99 31.64 25.39
C SER A 83 -10.94 30.45 25.31
N ASP A 84 -11.81 30.44 24.29
CA ASP A 84 -12.64 29.27 23.95
C ASP A 84 -11.88 28.24 23.09
N MET A 85 -10.57 28.43 22.88
CA MET A 85 -9.74 27.55 22.06
C MET A 85 -9.20 26.37 22.87
N LYS A 86 -9.00 25.24 22.19
CA LYS A 86 -8.40 24.02 22.73
C LYS A 86 -7.23 23.57 21.87
N LEU A 87 -6.15 23.11 22.51
CA LEU A 87 -5.07 22.39 21.86
C LEU A 87 -5.46 20.93 21.74
N SER A 88 -5.46 20.39 20.51
CA SER A 88 -5.78 18.99 20.25
C SER A 88 -4.54 18.24 19.78
N TYR A 89 -4.24 17.14 20.46
CA TYR A 89 -3.25 16.16 20.04
C TYR A 89 -3.97 14.93 19.49
N LEU A 90 -3.55 14.48 18.31
CA LEU A 90 -4.07 13.25 17.70
C LEU A 90 -2.89 12.40 17.23
N SER A 91 -2.74 11.20 17.81
CA SER A 91 -1.59 10.34 17.54
C SER A 91 -1.48 9.92 16.06
N SER A 92 -2.60 9.88 15.34
CA SER A 92 -2.64 9.54 13.91
C SER A 92 -1.99 10.58 12.99
N ARG A 93 -1.74 11.80 13.49
CA ARG A 93 -1.05 12.88 12.76
C ARG A 93 0.46 12.87 12.93
N THR A 94 1.00 11.89 13.65
CA THR A 94 2.44 11.76 13.89
C THR A 94 3.11 10.89 12.81
N ALA A 95 4.40 11.13 12.53
CA ALA A 95 5.17 10.30 11.60
C ALA A 95 5.31 8.83 12.04
N GLY A 96 5.05 8.54 13.32
CA GLY A 96 5.03 7.19 13.89
C GLY A 96 3.80 6.39 13.49
N TYR A 97 2.69 7.05 13.13
CA TYR A 97 1.47 6.37 12.69
C TYR A 97 1.59 5.98 11.22
N LYS A 98 1.92 4.70 10.97
CA LYS A 98 2.21 4.18 9.63
C LYS A 98 0.95 3.74 8.89
N SER A 99 0.97 3.87 7.57
CA SER A 99 -0.02 3.26 6.70
C SER A 99 0.24 1.77 6.59
N ILE A 100 -0.78 0.95 6.83
CA ILE A 100 -0.70 -0.51 6.72
C ILE A 100 -1.55 -0.95 5.52
N LEU A 101 -0.99 -1.82 4.70
CA LEU A 101 -1.69 -2.50 3.61
C LEU A 101 -1.51 -4.00 3.79
N ARG A 102 -2.58 -4.70 4.18
CA ARG A 102 -2.54 -6.16 4.31
C ARG A 102 -2.92 -6.78 2.97
N VAL A 103 -1.99 -7.54 2.39
CA VAL A 103 -2.20 -8.25 1.13
C VAL A 103 -2.18 -9.75 1.41
N THR A 104 -3.32 -10.41 1.24
CA THR A 104 -3.45 -11.86 1.35
C THR A 104 -3.44 -12.46 -0.04
N LEU A 105 -2.34 -13.11 -0.41
CA LEU A 105 -2.10 -13.64 -1.76
C LEU A 105 -2.79 -15.01 -1.98
N THR A 106 -2.84 -15.83 -0.94
CA THR A 106 -3.40 -17.18 -0.98
C THR A 106 -4.52 -17.32 0.05
N HIS A 107 -5.52 -18.12 -0.33
CA HIS A 107 -6.60 -18.53 0.57
C HIS A 107 -6.21 -19.81 1.31
N SER A 108 -7.13 -20.37 2.10
CA SER A 108 -6.91 -21.61 2.83
C SER A 108 -6.56 -22.80 1.93
N THR A 109 -7.03 -22.80 0.69
CA THR A 109 -6.71 -23.81 -0.33
C THR A 109 -5.58 -23.31 -1.23
N ILE A 110 -4.46 -24.04 -1.21
CA ILE A 110 -3.30 -23.74 -2.06
C ILE A 110 -3.35 -24.70 -3.27
N PRO A 111 -3.25 -24.19 -4.51
CA PRO A 111 -3.14 -25.03 -5.70
C PRO A 111 -1.89 -25.91 -5.62
N PHE A 112 -2.02 -27.20 -5.95
CA PHE A 112 -0.91 -28.17 -5.86
C PHE A 112 0.32 -27.78 -6.70
N ASN A 113 0.11 -27.10 -7.83
CA ASN A 113 1.18 -26.67 -8.73
C ASN A 113 1.81 -25.31 -8.37
N LEU A 114 1.45 -24.73 -7.21
CA LEU A 114 2.07 -23.51 -6.70
C LEU A 114 3.32 -23.90 -5.91
N MET A 115 4.49 -23.84 -6.56
CA MET A 115 5.80 -24.19 -5.99
C MET A 115 6.65 -22.94 -5.76
#